data_AF-A0A3D1GF03-F1
#
_entry.id   AF-A0A3D1GF03-F1
#
_cell.length_a   1.000
_cell.length_b   1.000
_cell.length_c   1.000
_cell.angle_alpha   90.00
_cell.angle_beta   90.00
_cell.angle_gamma   90.00
#
_symmetry.space_group_name_H-M   'P 1'
#
loop_
_entity.id
_entity.type
_entity.pdbx_description
1 polymer ?
#
loop_
_entity_poly.entity_id
_entity_poly.type
_entity_poly.pdbx_seq_one_letter_code
_entity_poly.pdbx_strand_id
1 'polypeptide(L)'
;MLHWLKKSLLLIVLIGVYFLGLREIRKIGHNALMGSLLPDNYGEITDGLFFFSQSSVSFTLAESMEADHGWQYKMPFGSFFLFSILGLVFVGGKSSDYGVLALIHVTGFVLSTLFVWIGLRAGNGFFVVPDMLSRYLVPLASLGLVALVYLRQKNTFLHEE
;
A
#
# COMPACT_ATOMS: atom_id res chain seq x y z
N MET A 1 3.38 22.94 -25.04
CA MET A 1 2.17 23.29 -24.26
C MET A 1 1.12 22.18 -24.26
N LEU A 2 0.68 21.66 -25.42
CA LEU A 2 -0.31 20.58 -25.51
C LEU A 2 0.09 19.28 -24.77
N HIS A 3 1.38 18.91 -24.77
CA HIS A 3 1.90 17.75 -24.06
C HIS A 3 1.70 17.83 -22.53
N TRP A 4 2.00 18.98 -21.95
CA TRP A 4 1.84 19.23 -20.51
C TRP A 4 0.37 19.24 -20.10
N LEU A 5 -0.51 19.82 -20.93
CA LEU A 5 -1.95 19.79 -20.69
C LEU A 5 -2.50 18.36 -20.67
N LYS A 6 -2.10 17.51 -21.63
CA LYS A 6 -2.51 16.10 -21.68
C LYS A 6 -2.06 15.33 -20.44
N LYS A 7 -0.81 15.54 -19.99
CA LYS A 7 -0.31 14.93 -18.74
C LYS A 7 -1.13 15.39 -17.54
N SER A 8 -1.37 16.68 -17.36
CA SER A 8 -2.16 17.19 -16.24
C SER A 8 -3.58 16.64 -16.22
N LEU A 9 -4.25 16.58 -17.38
CA LEU A 9 -5.58 15.99 -17.49
C LEU A 9 -5.57 14.50 -17.09
N LEU A 10 -4.58 13.75 -17.56
CA LEU A 10 -4.41 12.35 -17.18
C LEU A 10 -4.21 12.18 -15.67
N LEU A 11 -3.40 13.03 -15.03
CA LEU A 11 -3.19 12.99 -13.58
C LEU A 11 -4.51 13.24 -12.82
N ILE A 12 -5.32 14.22 -13.25
CA ILE A 12 -6.63 14.50 -12.65
C ILE A 12 -7.56 13.28 -12.78
N VAL A 13 -7.62 12.68 -13.96
CA VAL A 13 -8.43 11.47 -14.20
C VAL A 13 -7.96 10.33 -13.31
N LEU A 14 -6.65 10.09 -13.20
CA LEU A 14 -6.10 9.03 -12.36
C LEU A 14 -6.40 9.24 -10.88
N ILE A 15 -6.30 10.47 -10.38
CA ILE A 15 -6.67 10.81 -9.00
C ILE A 15 -8.16 10.55 -8.78
N GLY A 16 -9.03 10.98 -9.71
CA GLY A 16 -10.47 10.74 -9.65
C GLY A 16 -10.81 9.24 -9.61
N VAL A 17 -10.26 8.47 -10.55
CA VAL A 17 -10.45 7.01 -10.62
C VAL A 17 -9.94 6.31 -9.36
N TYR A 18 -8.82 6.76 -8.80
CA TYR A 18 -8.28 6.22 -7.56
C TYR A 18 -9.24 6.43 -6.37
N PHE A 19 -9.72 7.66 -6.16
CA PHE A 19 -10.55 7.99 -5.01
C PHE A 19 -11.98 7.44 -5.12
N LEU A 20 -12.54 7.38 -6.33
CA LEU A 20 -13.91 6.90 -6.56
C LEU A 20 -13.99 5.39 -6.76
N GLY A 21 -12.96 4.78 -7.36
CA GLY A 21 -12.94 3.35 -7.67
C GLY A 21 -12.06 2.57 -6.70
N LEU A 22 -10.74 2.73 -6.84
CA LEU A 22 -9.77 1.86 -6.15
C LEU A 22 -9.89 1.93 -4.62
N ARG A 23 -10.13 3.14 -4.07
CA ARG A 23 -10.34 3.32 -2.63
C ARG A 23 -11.53 2.52 -2.09
N GLU A 24 -12.65 2.52 -2.80
CA GLU A 24 -13.86 1.79 -2.37
C GLU A 24 -13.68 0.29 -2.53
N ILE A 25 -13.06 -0.17 -3.62
CA ILE A 25 -12.70 -1.59 -3.82
C ILE A 25 -11.82 -2.09 -2.68
N ARG A 26 -10.83 -1.29 -2.23
CA ARG A 26 -9.98 -1.66 -1.09
C ARG A 26 -10.76 -1.78 0.20
N LYS A 27 -11.70 -0.88 0.49
CA LYS A 27 -12.57 -0.99 1.67
C LYS A 27 -13.40 -2.26 1.64
N ILE A 28 -14.02 -2.56 0.50
CA ILE A 28 -14.80 -3.79 0.32
C ILE A 28 -13.91 -5.02 0.54
N GLY A 29 -12.72 -5.04 -0.06
CA GLY A 29 -11.76 -6.13 0.11
C GLY A 29 -11.28 -6.29 1.55
N HIS A 30 -10.99 -5.19 2.24
CA HIS A 30 -10.64 -5.20 3.66
C HIS A 30 -11.75 -5.83 4.50
N ASN A 31 -13.00 -5.37 4.32
CA ASN A 31 -14.14 -5.88 5.09
C ASN A 31 -14.42 -7.34 4.78
N ALA A 32 -14.29 -7.76 3.53
CA ALA A 32 -14.47 -9.16 3.13
C ALA A 32 -13.43 -10.11 3.76
N LEU A 33 -12.21 -9.62 4.01
CA LEU A 33 -11.11 -10.45 4.53
C LEU A 33 -10.95 -10.38 6.04
N MET A 34 -11.20 -9.20 6.63
CA MET A 34 -10.90 -8.91 8.02
C MET A 34 -12.15 -8.62 8.86
N GLY A 35 -13.30 -8.32 8.24
CA GLY A 35 -14.50 -7.88 8.96
C GLY A 35 -15.10 -8.93 9.90
N SER A 36 -14.81 -10.22 9.68
CA SER A 36 -15.18 -11.29 10.61
C SER A 36 -14.11 -11.61 11.66
N LEU A 37 -12.90 -11.07 11.50
CA LEU A 37 -11.75 -11.35 12.34
C LEU A 37 -11.46 -10.23 13.34
N LEU A 38 -11.83 -8.99 13.00
CA LEU A 38 -11.49 -7.79 13.74
C LEU A 38 -12.76 -7.06 14.20
N PRO A 39 -12.77 -6.46 15.39
CA PRO A 39 -13.84 -5.57 15.83
C PRO A 39 -14.00 -4.36 14.89
N ASP A 40 -15.17 -3.75 14.89
CA ASP A 40 -15.47 -2.62 13.97
C ASP A 40 -14.59 -1.38 14.21
N ASN A 41 -14.31 -1.05 15.48
CA ASN A 41 -13.62 0.21 15.83
C ASN A 41 -12.48 -0.01 16.82
N TYR A 42 -12.77 -0.65 17.94
CA TYR A 42 -11.79 -1.01 18.96
C TYR A 42 -12.25 -2.27 19.68
N GLY A 43 -11.31 -3.01 20.25
CA GLY A 43 -11.64 -4.14 21.10
C GLY A 43 -10.46 -5.06 21.34
N GLU A 44 -10.61 -5.93 22.32
CA GLU A 44 -9.69 -7.06 22.51
C GLU A 44 -10.07 -8.18 21.52
N ILE A 45 -9.09 -8.74 20.83
CA ILE A 45 -9.30 -9.84 19.89
C ILE A 45 -9.10 -11.19 20.59
N THR A 46 -7.99 -11.32 21.34
CA THR A 46 -7.58 -12.56 22.02
C THR A 46 -6.58 -12.24 23.12
N ASP A 47 -6.78 -12.77 24.33
CA ASP A 47 -5.87 -12.80 25.49
C ASP A 47 -4.81 -11.67 25.52
N GLY A 48 -5.25 -10.44 25.76
CA GLY A 48 -4.38 -9.25 25.89
C GLY A 48 -3.99 -8.57 24.58
N LEU A 49 -4.42 -9.07 23.41
CA LEU A 49 -4.20 -8.42 22.13
C LEU A 49 -5.34 -7.44 21.82
N PHE A 50 -5.01 -6.15 21.82
CA PHE A 50 -5.92 -5.05 21.54
C PHE A 50 -5.84 -4.60 20.08
N PHE A 51 -6.99 -4.22 19.54
CA PHE A 51 -7.17 -3.69 18.20
C PHE A 51 -7.64 -2.24 18.22
N PHE A 52 -7.05 -1.45 17.32
CA PHE A 52 -7.38 -0.05 17.12
C PHE A 52 -7.51 0.26 15.63
N SER A 53 -8.71 0.57 15.17
CA SER A 53 -8.93 1.05 13.81
C SER A 53 -8.29 2.43 13.61
N GLN A 54 -7.48 2.58 12.57
CA GLN A 54 -6.81 3.84 12.19
C GLN A 54 -7.46 4.48 10.96
N SER A 55 -8.05 3.66 10.11
CA SER A 55 -8.87 4.07 8.97
C SER A 55 -9.72 2.89 8.51
N SER A 56 -10.57 3.09 7.50
CA SER A 56 -11.38 2.01 6.91
C SER A 56 -10.59 0.84 6.30
N VAL A 57 -9.25 0.93 6.21
CA VAL A 57 -8.36 -0.09 5.60
C VAL A 57 -7.03 -0.23 6.35
N SER A 58 -6.96 0.25 7.59
CA SER A 58 -5.74 0.16 8.41
C SER A 58 -6.06 0.10 9.89
N PHE A 59 -5.24 -0.63 10.62
CA PHE A 59 -5.39 -0.83 12.06
C PHE A 59 -4.03 -1.00 12.74
N THR A 60 -4.06 -0.91 14.06
CA THR A 60 -2.93 -1.20 14.95
C THR A 60 -3.32 -2.33 15.90
N LEU A 61 -2.40 -3.26 16.14
CA LEU A 61 -2.48 -4.31 17.15
C LEU A 61 -1.46 -4.04 18.25
N ALA A 62 -1.85 -4.18 19.52
CA ALA A 62 -0.96 -3.95 20.67
C ALA A 62 -1.23 -4.96 21.80
N GLU A 63 -0.20 -5.32 22.55
CA GLU A 63 -0.30 -6.30 23.66
C GLU A 63 -0.81 -5.70 24.98
N SER A 64 -0.95 -4.37 25.04
CA SER A 64 -1.62 -3.70 26.15
C SER A 64 -2.21 -2.37 25.68
N MET A 65 -3.19 -1.87 26.42
CA MET A 65 -3.78 -0.55 26.13
C MET A 65 -2.81 0.62 26.38
N GLU A 66 -1.77 0.39 27.19
CA GLU A 66 -0.74 1.36 27.53
C GLU A 66 0.57 1.13 26.74
N ALA A 67 0.59 0.18 25.81
CA ALA A 67 1.79 -0.14 25.05
C ALA A 67 2.15 1.03 24.13
N ASP A 68 3.34 1.60 24.33
CA ASP A 68 3.92 2.61 23.43
C ASP A 68 4.18 2.09 22.01
N HIS A 69 4.13 0.77 21.81
CA HIS A 69 4.46 0.11 20.56
C HIS A 69 3.38 -0.88 20.16
N GLY A 70 2.87 -0.70 18.95
CA GLY A 70 1.93 -1.61 18.30
C GLY A 70 2.34 -1.90 16.85
N TRP A 71 1.96 -3.08 16.39
CA TRP A 71 2.13 -3.48 14.99
C TRP A 71 1.01 -2.87 14.16
N GLN A 72 1.36 -2.16 13.10
CA GLN A 72 0.40 -1.59 12.19
C GLN A 72 0.21 -2.49 10.99
N TYR A 73 -1.02 -2.54 10.53
CA TYR A 73 -1.35 -3.06 9.22
C TYR A 73 -2.02 -1.95 8.42
N LYS A 74 -1.58 -1.79 7.18
CA LYS A 74 -2.25 -0.95 6.20
C LYS A 74 -2.39 -1.72 4.91
N MET A 75 -3.63 -1.84 4.44
CA MET A 75 -3.89 -2.51 3.17
C MET A 75 -3.13 -1.78 2.04
N PRO A 76 -2.37 -2.49 1.19
CA PRO A 76 -1.69 -1.92 0.03
C PRO A 76 -2.65 -1.25 -0.96
N PHE A 77 -2.10 -0.69 -2.05
CA PHE A 77 -2.83 0.20 -2.97
C PHE A 77 -3.26 1.53 -2.32
N GLY A 78 -2.48 1.99 -1.34
CA GLY A 78 -2.66 3.26 -0.65
C GLY A 78 -2.07 4.48 -1.38
N SER A 79 -1.80 5.54 -0.62
CA SER A 79 -1.19 6.77 -1.13
C SER A 79 0.12 6.54 -1.88
N PHE A 80 0.96 5.60 -1.42
CA PHE A 80 2.21 5.26 -2.12
C PHE A 80 1.98 4.67 -3.52
N PHE A 81 0.92 3.89 -3.72
CA PHE A 81 0.56 3.42 -5.06
C PHE A 81 0.16 4.59 -5.96
N LEU A 82 -0.68 5.49 -5.44
CA LEU A 82 -1.10 6.68 -6.17
C LEU A 82 0.12 7.55 -6.53
N PHE A 83 0.96 7.89 -5.57
CA PHE A 83 2.16 8.70 -5.82
C PHE A 83 3.11 8.04 -6.81
N SER A 84 3.28 6.72 -6.74
CA SER A 84 4.09 5.99 -7.72
C SER A 84 3.48 6.00 -9.11
N ILE A 85 2.15 5.84 -9.27
CA ILE A 85 1.49 5.99 -10.57
C ILE A 85 1.71 7.40 -11.13
N LEU A 86 1.48 8.44 -10.31
CA LEU A 86 1.66 9.82 -10.75
C LEU A 86 3.11 10.09 -11.12
N GLY A 87 4.05 9.57 -10.32
CA GLY A 87 5.49 9.61 -10.59
C GLY A 87 5.85 8.95 -11.92
N LEU A 88 5.37 7.72 -12.16
CA LEU A 88 5.58 6.99 -13.41
C LEU A 88 5.02 7.76 -14.62
N VAL A 89 3.82 8.34 -14.52
CA VAL A 89 3.28 9.19 -15.60
C VAL A 89 4.18 10.39 -15.87
N PHE A 90 4.66 11.04 -14.80
CA PHE A 90 5.52 12.20 -14.91
C PHE A 90 6.83 11.87 -15.62
N VAL A 91 7.51 10.81 -15.17
CA VAL A 91 8.77 10.31 -15.73
C VAL A 91 8.57 9.40 -16.95
N GLY A 92 7.39 9.33 -17.56
CA GLY A 92 7.18 8.61 -18.83
C GLY A 92 7.32 7.08 -18.76
N GLY A 93 6.95 6.46 -17.64
CA GLY A 93 6.99 5.00 -17.46
C GLY A 93 6.23 4.22 -18.52
N LYS A 94 6.72 3.03 -18.85
CA LYS A 94 6.13 2.09 -19.82
C LYS A 94 5.08 1.21 -19.15
N SER A 95 4.23 0.56 -19.93
CA SER A 95 3.19 -0.37 -19.43
C SER A 95 3.74 -1.44 -18.47
N SER A 96 4.93 -1.96 -18.76
CA SER A 96 5.64 -2.92 -17.88
C SER A 96 5.92 -2.37 -16.49
N ASP A 97 6.23 -1.07 -16.37
CA ASP A 97 6.56 -0.45 -15.08
C ASP A 97 5.31 -0.37 -14.18
N TYR A 98 4.13 -0.07 -14.76
CA TYR A 98 2.86 -0.13 -14.02
C TYR A 98 2.51 -1.57 -13.60
N GLY A 99 2.84 -2.56 -14.43
CA GLY A 99 2.70 -3.98 -14.09
C GLY A 99 3.57 -4.38 -12.89
N VAL A 100 4.83 -3.93 -12.85
CA VAL A 100 5.72 -4.14 -11.70
C VAL A 100 5.17 -3.44 -10.46
N LEU A 101 4.68 -2.21 -10.58
CA LEU A 101 4.06 -1.50 -9.47
C LEU A 101 2.85 -2.25 -8.91
N ALA A 102 1.97 -2.77 -9.79
CA ALA A 102 0.85 -3.60 -9.38
C ALA A 102 1.33 -4.86 -8.65
N LEU A 103 2.35 -5.54 -9.16
CA LEU A 103 2.92 -6.74 -8.54
C LEU A 103 3.49 -6.47 -7.14
N ILE A 104 4.18 -5.34 -6.93
CA ILE A 104 4.67 -4.93 -5.61
C ILE A 104 3.52 -4.86 -4.61
N HIS A 105 2.41 -4.22 -4.98
CA HIS A 105 1.27 -4.06 -4.10
C HIS A 105 0.43 -5.33 -3.93
N VAL A 106 0.26 -6.16 -4.97
CA VAL A 106 -0.40 -7.47 -4.86
C VAL A 106 0.39 -8.38 -3.92
N THR A 107 1.70 -8.49 -4.12
CA THR A 107 2.56 -9.33 -3.28
C THR A 107 2.58 -8.83 -1.84
N GLY A 108 2.74 -7.51 -1.65
CA GLY A 108 2.65 -6.91 -0.32
C GLY A 108 1.31 -7.18 0.35
N PHE A 109 0.21 -7.23 -0.42
CA PHE A 109 -1.12 -7.47 0.11
C PHE A 109 -1.28 -8.93 0.55
N VAL A 110 -0.97 -9.87 -0.34
CA VAL A 110 -1.05 -11.31 -0.06
C VAL A 110 -0.20 -11.66 1.16
N LEU A 111 1.06 -11.20 1.20
CA LEU A 111 1.95 -11.47 2.33
C LEU A 111 1.46 -10.82 3.62
N SER A 112 1.06 -9.54 3.59
CA SER A 112 0.60 -8.86 4.81
C SER A 112 -0.66 -9.53 5.36
N THR A 113 -1.63 -9.85 4.51
CA THR A 113 -2.88 -10.52 4.93
C THR A 113 -2.60 -11.92 5.47
N LEU A 114 -1.74 -12.71 4.81
CA LEU A 114 -1.35 -14.03 5.27
C LEU A 114 -0.71 -13.97 6.66
N PHE A 115 0.22 -13.05 6.89
CA PHE A 115 0.91 -12.95 8.16
C PHE A 115 0.06 -12.33 9.28
N VAL A 116 -0.92 -11.48 8.95
CA VAL A 116 -1.97 -11.11 9.93
C VAL A 116 -2.73 -12.35 10.37
N TRP A 117 -3.17 -13.18 9.43
CA TRP A 117 -3.94 -14.39 9.75
C TRP A 117 -3.13 -15.41 10.56
N ILE A 118 -1.84 -15.57 10.22
CA ILE A 118 -0.91 -16.39 11.00
C ILE A 118 -0.71 -15.79 12.40
N GLY A 119 -0.51 -14.49 12.53
CA GLY A 119 -0.31 -13.84 13.83
C GLY A 119 -1.49 -14.01 14.78
N LEU A 120 -2.72 -13.93 14.26
CA LEU A 120 -3.93 -14.19 15.02
C LEU A 120 -4.08 -15.65 15.51
N ARG A 121 -3.32 -16.61 14.94
CA ARG A 121 -3.47 -18.05 15.24
C ARG A 121 -2.24 -18.69 15.87
N ALA A 122 -1.05 -18.19 15.55
CA ALA A 122 0.24 -18.79 15.89
C ALA A 122 1.11 -17.87 16.77
N GLY A 123 0.66 -16.64 17.05
CA GLY A 123 1.28 -15.73 18.02
C GLY A 123 1.68 -14.36 17.45
N ASN A 124 1.76 -13.38 18.35
CA ASN A 124 1.89 -11.97 18.00
C ASN A 124 3.16 -11.61 17.22
N GLY A 125 4.24 -12.39 17.37
CA GLY A 125 5.51 -12.15 16.69
C GLY A 125 5.41 -12.08 15.16
N PHE A 126 4.41 -12.72 14.56
CA PHE A 126 4.19 -12.69 13.11
C PHE A 126 3.65 -11.34 12.61
N PHE A 127 3.12 -10.47 13.47
CA PHE A 127 2.65 -9.13 13.09
C PHE A 127 3.77 -8.17 12.70
N VAL A 128 5.04 -8.51 12.98
CA VAL A 128 6.19 -7.75 12.50
C VAL A 128 6.26 -7.69 10.97
N VAL A 129 5.81 -8.75 10.28
CA VAL A 129 5.86 -8.83 8.82
C VAL A 129 4.89 -7.86 8.14
N PRO A 130 3.58 -7.84 8.46
CA PRO A 130 2.67 -6.84 7.90
C PRO A 130 3.05 -5.41 8.30
N ASP A 131 3.60 -5.20 9.50
CA ASP A 131 4.12 -3.89 9.90
C ASP A 131 5.27 -3.45 9.00
N MET A 132 6.27 -4.32 8.84
CA MET A 132 7.44 -4.06 8.00
C MET A 132 7.06 -3.81 6.53
N LEU A 133 6.16 -4.64 5.98
CA LEU A 133 5.71 -4.54 4.60
C LEU A 133 4.96 -3.24 4.36
N SER A 134 4.01 -2.91 5.23
CA SER A 134 3.09 -1.79 5.03
C SER A 134 3.74 -0.43 5.29
N ARG A 135 4.64 -0.33 6.28
CA ARG A 135 5.34 0.92 6.63
C ARG A 135 6.58 1.18 5.80
N TYR A 136 7.34 0.14 5.43
CA TYR A 136 8.67 0.32 4.85
C TYR A 136 8.81 -0.28 3.46
N LEU A 137 8.63 -1.60 3.29
CA LEU A 137 9.05 -2.27 2.07
C LEU A 137 8.17 -1.93 0.85
N VAL A 138 6.85 -1.94 0.99
CA VAL A 138 5.94 -1.57 -0.11
C VAL A 138 6.15 -0.10 -0.51
N PRO A 139 6.17 0.88 0.43
CA PRO A 139 6.49 2.26 0.09
C PRO A 139 7.84 2.43 -0.61
N LEU A 140 8.89 1.80 -0.08
CA LEU A 140 10.24 1.87 -0.62
C LEU A 140 10.31 1.30 -2.04
N ALA A 141 9.74 0.11 -2.26
CA ALA A 141 9.73 -0.54 -3.57
C ALA A 141 8.92 0.28 -4.59
N SER A 142 7.75 0.79 -4.20
CA SER A 142 6.89 1.57 -5.10
C SER A 142 7.53 2.91 -5.50
N LEU A 143 8.11 3.66 -4.57
CA LEU A 143 8.78 4.93 -4.90
C LEU A 143 10.15 4.70 -5.56
N GLY A 144 10.87 3.67 -5.13
CA GLY A 144 12.15 3.25 -5.73
C GLY A 144 12.00 2.86 -7.19
N LEU A 145 10.87 2.24 -7.58
CA LEU A 145 10.56 1.97 -8.98
C LEU A 145 10.49 3.25 -9.82
N VAL A 146 9.88 4.33 -9.31
CA VAL A 146 9.82 5.62 -10.01
C VAL A 146 11.24 6.16 -10.24
N ALA A 147 12.07 6.13 -9.20
CA ALA A 147 13.46 6.57 -9.29
C ALA A 147 14.27 5.73 -10.30
N LEU A 148 14.09 4.42 -10.30
CA LEU A 148 14.76 3.51 -11.23
C LEU A 148 14.34 3.78 -12.68
N VAL A 149 13.04 3.99 -12.94
CA VAL A 149 12.54 4.33 -14.29
C VAL A 149 13.09 5.67 -14.76
N TYR A 150 13.13 6.67 -13.88
CA TYR A 150 13.72 7.97 -14.17
C TYR A 150 15.20 7.86 -14.57
N LEU A 151 16.01 7.12 -13.79
CA LEU A 151 17.42 6.89 -14.09
C LEU A 151 17.63 6.15 -15.41
N ARG A 152 16.81 5.12 -15.67
CA ARG A 152 16.86 4.36 -16.93
C ARG A 152 16.64 5.27 -18.14
N GLN A 153 15.66 6.16 -18.08
CA GLN A 153 15.39 7.09 -19.18
C GLN A 153 16.53 8.07 -19.39
N LYS A 154 17.05 8.66 -18.31
CA LYS A 154 18.18 9.59 -18.40
C LYS A 154 19.39 8.94 -19.09
N ASN A 155 19.69 7.68 -18.76
CA ASN A 155 20.83 6.98 -19.34
C ASN A 155 20.62 6.60 -20.81
N THR A 156 19.38 6.29 -21.23
CA THR A 156 19.07 6.09 -22.65
C THR A 156 19.31 7.36 -23.46
N PHE A 157 18.90 8.53 -22.95
CA PHE A 157 19.15 9.81 -23.63
C PHE A 157 20.64 10.14 -23.81
N LEU A 158 21.49 9.78 -22.84
CA LEU A 158 22.94 10.08 -22.90
C LEU A 158 23.74 9.18 -23.85
N HIS A 159 23.17 8.07 -24.32
CA HIS A 159 23.84 7.14 -25.25
C HIS A 159 23.34 7.28 -26.70
N GLU A 160 22.36 8.14 -26.96
CA GLU A 160 21.83 8.45 -28.29
C GLU A 160 22.35 9.80 -28.85
N GLU A 161 23.20 10.51 -28.08
CA GLU A 161 23.98 11.70 -28.50
C GLU A 161 25.44 11.33 -28.83
#